data_AF-A0A9D1RVA9-F1
#
_entry.id   AF-A0A9D1RVA9-F1
#
_cell.length_a   1.000
_cell.length_b   1.000
_cell.length_c   1.000
_cell.angle_alpha   90.00
_cell.angle_beta   90.00
_cell.angle_gamma   90.00
#
_symmetry.space_group_name_H-M   'P 1'
#
loop_
_entity.id
_entity.type
_entity.pdbx_description
1 polymer ?
#
loop_
_entity_poly.entity_id
_entity_poly.type
_entity_poly.pdbx_seq_one_letter_code
_entity_poly.pdbx_strand_id
1 'polypeptide(L)' 'SLAEETPMGRLGKPEDIAAAVAFFCREESAFVTGQVLTADGGFIL' A
#
# COMPACT_ATOMS: atom_id res chain seq x y z
N SER A 1 12.17 5.50 16.01
CA SER A 1 11.43 6.51 15.24
C SER A 1 10.32 5.80 14.49
N LEU A 2 9.26 6.51 14.07
CA LEU A 2 8.15 5.87 13.34
C LEU A 2 8.62 5.10 12.08
N ALA A 3 9.70 5.56 11.44
CA ALA A 3 10.28 4.86 10.30
C ALA A 3 10.92 3.50 10.67
N GLU A 4 11.53 3.39 11.85
CA GLU A 4 12.18 2.15 12.33
C GLU A 4 11.17 1.10 12.78
N GLU A 5 9.94 1.51 13.10
CA GLU A 5 8.83 0.62 13.45
C GLU A 5 8.19 -0.02 12.21
N THR A 6 8.44 0.54 11.02
CA THR A 6 8.05 -0.11 9.75
C THR A 6 9.12 -1.13 9.35
N PRO A 7 8.76 -2.37 8.97
CA PRO A 7 9.70 -3.33 8.36
C PRO A 7 10.45 -2.79 7.14
N MET A 8 9.85 -1.86 6.39
CA MET A 8 10.51 -1.17 5.27
C MET A 8 11.54 -0.13 5.69
N GLY A 9 11.66 0.20 6.97
CA GLY A 9 12.64 1.13 7.52
C GLY A 9 12.48 2.58 7.03
N ARG A 10 11.29 2.95 6.53
CA ARG A 10 11.00 4.29 6.01
C ARG A 10 9.52 4.64 6.19
N LEU A 11 9.25 5.94 6.26
CA LEU A 11 7.88 6.41 6.11
C LEU A 11 7.39 6.24 4.66
N GLY A 12 6.09 5.99 4.54
CA GLY A 12 5.40 6.01 3.26
C GLY A 12 5.43 7.42 2.65
N LYS A 13 5.43 7.46 1.33
CA LYS A 13 5.27 8.67 0.53
C LYS A 13 3.91 8.66 -0.18
N PRO A 14 3.38 9.81 -0.60
CA PRO A 14 2.14 9.85 -1.37
C PRO A 14 2.13 8.92 -2.59
N GLU A 15 3.28 8.74 -3.24
CA GLU A 15 3.44 7.88 -4.42
C GLU A 15 3.22 6.39 -4.10
N ASP A 16 3.51 5.93 -2.89
CA ASP A 16 3.27 4.55 -2.47
C ASP A 16 1.77 4.25 -2.47
N ILE A 17 0.96 5.20 -1.98
CA ILE A 17 -0.50 5.09 -1.95
C ILE A 17 -1.08 5.24 -3.36
N ALA A 18 -0.56 6.18 -4.16
CA ALA A 18 -0.98 6.36 -5.54
C ALA A 18 -0.75 5.08 -6.36
N ALA A 19 0.38 4.39 -6.17
CA ALA A 19 0.66 3.11 -6.81
C ALA A 19 -0.30 2.00 -6.35
N ALA A 20 -0.62 1.94 -5.05
CA ALA A 20 -1.60 1.00 -4.50
C ALA A 20 -3.02 1.21 -5.05
N VAL A 21 -3.44 2.48 -5.22
CA VAL A 21 -4.71 2.81 -5.88
C VAL A 21 -4.67 2.45 -7.36
N ALA A 22 -3.58 2.81 -8.05
CA ALA A 22 -3.40 2.51 -9.46
C ALA A 22 -3.45 1.00 -9.74
N PHE A 23 -2.98 0.16 -8.82
CA PHE A 23 -3.14 -1.30 -8.91
C PHE A 23 -4.62 -1.68 -9.07
N PHE A 24 -5.54 -1.16 -8.24
CA PHE A 24 -6.97 -1.47 -8.37
C PHE A 24 -7.64 -0.88 -9.62
N CYS A 25 -7.11 0.22 -10.15
CA CYS A 25 -7.68 0.87 -11.34
C CYS A 25 -7.25 0.23 -12.67
N ARG A 26 -6.36 -0.76 -12.65
CA ARG A 26 -5.88 -1.46 -13.84
C ARG A 26 -6.96 -2.36 -14.43
N GLU A 27 -6.92 -2.51 -15.76
CA GLU A 27 -7.85 -3.40 -16.48
C GLU A 27 -7.68 -4.87 -16.05
N GLU A 28 -6.43 -5.27 -15.76
CA GLU A 28 -6.11 -6.60 -15.25
C GLU A 28 -6.73 -6.90 -13.87
N SER A 29 -7.15 -5.85 -13.14
CA SER A 29 -7.77 -5.97 -11.82
C SER A 29 -9.30 -5.99 -11.86
N ALA A 30 -9.93 -6.10 -13.04
CA ALA A 30 -11.38 -6.00 -13.21
C ALA A 30 -12.24 -6.98 -12.37
N PHE A 31 -11.68 -8.12 -11.94
CA PHE A 31 -12.39 -9.09 -11.10
C PHE A 31 -12.12 -8.94 -9.60
N VAL A 32 -11.26 -7.99 -9.20
CA VAL A 32 -10.92 -7.74 -7.79
C VAL A 32 -11.91 -6.72 -7.22
N THR A 33 -12.73 -7.16 -6.27
CA THR A 33 -13.72 -6.32 -5.59
C THR A 33 -13.88 -6.72 -4.13
N GLY A 34 -14.33 -5.77 -3.28
CA GLY A 34 -14.55 -5.99 -1.85
C GLY A 34 -13.28 -6.24 -1.02
N GLN A 35 -12.10 -5.95 -1.56
CA GLN A 35 -10.82 -6.19 -0.90
C GLN A 35 -10.26 -4.91 -0.27
N VAL A 36 -9.47 -5.09 0.78
CA VAL A 36 -8.69 -4.03 1.42
C VAL A 36 -7.21 -4.32 1.18
N LEU A 37 -6.49 -3.34 0.63
CA LEU A 37 -5.03 -3.39 0.50
C LEU A 37 -4.39 -2.47 1.53
N THR A 38 -3.73 -3.06 2.52
CA THR A 38 -2.94 -2.30 3.49
C THR A 38 -1.60 -1.92 2.86
N ALA A 39 -1.37 -0.62 2.67
CA ALA A 39 -0.14 -0.06 2.11
C ALA A 39 0.58 0.79 3.17
N ASP A 40 1.14 0.14 4.19
CA ASP A 40 1.72 0.78 5.38
C ASP A 40 3.20 0.45 5.61
N GLY A 41 3.86 -0.22 4.66
CA GLY A 41 5.24 -0.67 4.82
C GLY A 41 5.43 -1.77 5.87
N GLY A 42 4.35 -2.44 6.28
CA GLY A 42 4.33 -3.52 7.27
C GLY A 42 4.14 -3.05 8.70
N PHE A 43 3.55 -1.88 8.93
CA PHE A 43 3.46 -1.26 10.25
C PHE A 43 2.50 -1.98 11.20
N ILE A 44 1.41 -2.56 10.69
CA ILE A 44 0.33 -3.15 11.52
C ILE A 44 0.42 -4.70 11.62
N LEU A 45 1.23 -5.36 10.78
CA LEU A 45 1.26 -6.82 10.62
C LEU A 45 2.40 -7.53 11.37
#